data_AF-W6ZG63-F1
#
_entry.id   AF-W6ZG63-F1
#
_cell.length_a   1.000
_cell.length_b   1.000
_cell.length_c   1.000
_cell.angle_alpha   90.00
_cell.angle_beta   90.00
_cell.angle_gamma   90.00
#
_symmetry.space_group_name_H-M   'P 1'
#
loop_
_entity.id
_entity.type
_entity.pdbx_description
1 polymer ?
#
loop_
_entity_poly.entity_id
_entity_poly.type
_entity_poly.pdbx_seq_one_letter_code
_entity_poly.pdbx_strand_id
1 'polypeptide(L)'
;MSSQRPNQYSAIPRYTGVSSTPRPQPPASSAPSRATQLGLGLGRGAGGLGKSALGRPKGPMKRHMKVQRDSIHGITKGDIRRLARRGGVKRISAIVYSDIRQALRERLARILKDICAIIDSSGRQTVAVTDVVFALQRLGNPIYGFEPSFLRQR
;
A
#
# COMPACT_ATOMS: atom_id res chain seq x y z
N MET A 1 -70.73 23.31 27.64
CA MET A 1 -70.79 22.30 26.56
C MET A 1 -69.38 22.09 26.03
N SER A 2 -68.72 21.03 26.49
CA SER A 2 -67.30 20.76 26.32
C SER A 2 -67.01 19.88 25.11
N SER A 3 -66.25 20.40 24.15
CA SER A 3 -65.81 19.73 22.92
C SER A 3 -64.46 19.03 23.13
N GLN A 4 -64.47 17.70 23.28
CA GLN A 4 -63.25 16.87 23.25
C GLN A 4 -63.09 16.21 21.88
N ARG A 5 -61.90 16.39 21.27
CA ARG A 5 -61.46 15.73 20.02
C ARG A 5 -60.86 14.35 20.35
N PRO A 6 -61.17 13.29 19.59
CA PRO A 6 -60.59 11.97 19.83
C PRO A 6 -59.14 11.86 19.33
N ASN A 7 -58.33 11.21 20.16
CA ASN A 7 -56.88 11.04 20.10
C ASN A 7 -56.49 10.00 19.03
N GLN A 8 -55.89 10.41 17.91
CA GLN A 8 -55.36 9.51 16.88
C GLN A 8 -53.89 9.16 17.16
N TYR A 9 -53.64 8.15 17.97
CA TYR A 9 -52.36 7.43 18.01
C TYR A 9 -52.61 5.96 18.37
N SER A 10 -52.80 5.10 17.37
CA SER A 10 -52.70 3.64 17.52
C SER A 10 -51.30 3.21 17.09
N ALA A 11 -50.57 2.64 18.04
CA ALA A 11 -49.23 2.09 17.85
C ALA A 11 -49.27 0.85 16.94
N ILE A 12 -48.43 0.84 15.91
CA ILE A 12 -48.18 -0.33 15.06
C ILE A 12 -47.10 -1.17 15.76
N PRO A 13 -47.34 -2.43 16.18
CA PRO A 13 -46.31 -3.27 16.76
C PRO A 13 -45.30 -3.71 15.68
N ARG A 14 -44.06 -3.21 15.76
CA ARG A 14 -42.91 -3.78 15.05
C ARG A 14 -42.31 -4.88 15.92
N TYR A 15 -42.70 -6.13 15.69
CA TYR A 15 -41.82 -7.32 15.71
C TYR A 15 -42.69 -8.58 15.59
N THR A 16 -42.64 -9.26 14.46
CA THR A 16 -43.19 -10.60 14.26
C THR A 16 -42.12 -11.50 13.68
N GLY A 17 -41.78 -12.57 14.40
CA GLY A 17 -41.36 -13.87 13.86
C GLY A 17 -40.02 -13.98 13.15
N VAL A 18 -39.02 -14.55 13.84
CA VAL A 18 -37.87 -15.21 13.22
C VAL A 18 -38.34 -16.55 12.63
N SER A 19 -38.40 -16.65 11.30
CA SER A 19 -38.54 -17.93 10.60
C SER A 19 -37.18 -18.41 10.09
N SER A 20 -36.71 -19.53 10.65
CA SER A 20 -35.49 -20.23 10.23
C SER A 20 -35.71 -20.93 8.89
N THR A 21 -35.07 -20.45 7.82
CA THR A 21 -34.98 -21.18 6.55
C THR A 21 -33.94 -22.31 6.66
N PRO A 22 -34.27 -23.59 6.35
CA PRO A 22 -33.28 -24.65 6.30
C PRO A 22 -32.28 -24.45 5.14
N ARG A 23 -30.99 -24.58 5.42
CA ARG A 23 -29.91 -24.54 4.42
C ARG A 23 -29.90 -25.86 3.63
N PRO A 24 -29.93 -25.85 2.28
CA PRO A 24 -29.84 -27.09 1.50
C PRO A 24 -28.44 -27.72 1.65
N GLN A 25 -28.40 -29.00 2.02
CA GLN A 25 -27.17 -29.81 2.02
C GLN A 25 -26.89 -30.32 0.60
N PRO A 26 -25.62 -30.37 0.15
CA PRO A 26 -25.28 -30.99 -1.13
C PRO A 26 -25.47 -32.53 -1.05
N PRO A 27 -25.97 -33.18 -2.12
CA PRO A 27 -26.11 -34.64 -2.13
C PRO A 27 -24.73 -35.32 -2.12
N ALA A 28 -24.53 -36.25 -1.19
CA ALA A 28 -23.40 -37.16 -1.20
C ALA A 28 -23.66 -38.28 -2.21
N SER A 29 -23.10 -38.17 -3.41
CA SER A 29 -22.97 -39.31 -4.32
C SER A 29 -21.60 -39.29 -5.01
N SER A 30 -20.80 -40.31 -4.67
CA SER A 30 -19.43 -40.52 -5.15
C SER A 30 -19.43 -41.35 -6.44
N ALA A 31 -19.84 -40.76 -7.56
CA ALA A 31 -19.62 -41.34 -8.88
C ALA A 31 -18.68 -40.43 -9.69
N PRO A 32 -17.53 -40.92 -10.20
CA PRO A 32 -16.66 -40.12 -11.03
C PRO A 32 -17.38 -39.73 -12.33
N SER A 33 -17.31 -38.45 -12.69
CA SER A 33 -17.90 -37.93 -13.92
C SER A 33 -17.23 -38.58 -15.14
N ARG A 34 -17.99 -38.76 -16.23
CA ARG A 34 -17.54 -39.37 -17.50
C ARG A 34 -16.25 -38.74 -18.06
N ALA A 35 -15.98 -37.46 -17.75
CA ALA A 35 -14.75 -36.75 -18.11
C ALA A 35 -13.50 -37.29 -17.40
N THR A 36 -13.65 -37.80 -16.18
CA THR A 36 -12.60 -38.48 -15.41
C THR A 36 -12.33 -39.88 -15.99
N GLN A 37 -13.39 -40.56 -16.42
CA GLN A 37 -13.31 -41.90 -17.03
C GLN A 37 -12.69 -41.87 -18.43
N LEU A 38 -12.84 -40.77 -19.17
CA LEU A 38 -12.23 -40.53 -20.49
C LEU A 38 -10.85 -39.85 -20.42
N GLY A 39 -10.29 -39.61 -19.22
CA GLY A 39 -8.93 -39.07 -19.07
C GLY A 39 -8.73 -37.64 -19.61
N LEU A 40 -9.81 -36.89 -19.82
CA LEU A 40 -9.77 -35.50 -20.32
C LEU A 40 -9.58 -34.46 -19.21
N GLY A 41 -9.26 -34.91 -18.00
CA GLY A 41 -8.88 -34.03 -16.89
C GLY A 41 -7.45 -33.56 -17.04
N LEU A 42 -7.25 -32.24 -17.04
CA LEU A 42 -5.97 -31.58 -16.75
C LEU A 42 -5.54 -31.93 -15.32
N GLY A 43 -5.03 -33.15 -15.17
CA GLY A 43 -4.65 -33.76 -13.91
C GLY A 43 -3.26 -34.34 -14.02
N ARG A 44 -2.28 -33.56 -13.54
CA ARG A 44 -1.10 -34.01 -12.79
C ARG A 44 -0.58 -35.43 -13.13
N GLY A 45 0.09 -35.54 -14.28
CA GLY A 45 0.84 -36.72 -14.68
C GLY A 45 1.57 -36.43 -16.00
N ALA A 46 2.85 -36.78 -16.07
CA ALA A 46 3.81 -36.41 -17.11
C ALA A 46 3.28 -36.56 -18.56
N GLY A 47 3.52 -35.55 -19.40
CA GLY A 47 3.25 -35.65 -20.84
C GLY A 47 3.03 -34.34 -21.61
N GLY A 48 3.55 -33.21 -21.13
CA GLY A 48 3.52 -31.95 -21.89
C GLY A 48 4.74 -31.82 -22.79
N LEU A 49 4.58 -32.20 -24.07
CA LEU A 49 5.53 -31.94 -25.14
C LEU A 49 5.89 -30.45 -25.19
N GLY A 50 7.15 -30.15 -24.93
CA GLY A 50 7.68 -28.78 -24.96
C GLY A 50 9.15 -28.67 -24.57
N LYS A 51 9.95 -29.70 -24.86
CA LYS A 51 11.41 -29.55 -24.95
C LYS A 51 11.72 -28.73 -26.20
N SER A 52 11.64 -27.40 -26.11
CA SER A 52 12.43 -26.51 -26.95
C SER A 52 13.82 -26.44 -26.30
N ALA A 53 14.80 -27.26 -26.69
CA ALA A 53 15.49 -27.22 -27.98
C ALA A 53 15.99 -25.81 -28.33
N LEU A 54 16.64 -25.14 -27.38
CA LEU A 54 17.72 -24.17 -27.60
C LEU A 54 18.51 -24.08 -26.29
N GLY A 55 19.64 -24.78 -26.26
CA GLY A 55 20.53 -24.92 -25.11
C GLY A 55 21.24 -23.63 -24.72
N ARG A 56 20.49 -22.67 -24.18
CA ARG A 56 21.08 -21.67 -23.28
C ARG A 56 20.76 -22.08 -21.85
N PRO A 57 21.76 -22.18 -20.95
CA PRO A 57 21.45 -22.16 -19.54
C PRO A 57 20.63 -20.89 -19.31
N LYS A 58 19.45 -21.01 -18.68
CA LYS A 58 18.74 -19.85 -18.14
C LYS A 58 19.62 -19.27 -17.03
N GLY A 59 20.65 -18.51 -17.42
CA GLY A 59 21.40 -17.66 -16.52
C GLY A 59 20.42 -16.73 -15.81
N PRO A 60 20.81 -16.15 -14.65
CA PRO A 60 19.93 -15.27 -13.91
C PRO A 60 19.38 -14.22 -14.85
N MET A 61 18.06 -14.23 -15.05
CA MET A 61 17.39 -13.27 -15.91
C MET A 61 17.75 -11.89 -15.37
N LYS A 62 18.55 -11.13 -16.13
CA LYS A 62 18.97 -9.79 -15.73
C LYS A 62 17.71 -8.99 -15.45
N ARG A 63 17.46 -8.68 -14.17
CA ARG A 63 16.36 -7.80 -13.80
C ARG A 63 16.60 -6.48 -14.49
N HIS A 64 15.66 -6.06 -15.35
CA HIS A 64 15.73 -4.73 -15.94
C HIS A 64 15.85 -3.70 -14.82
N MET A 65 16.94 -2.93 -14.85
CA MET A 65 17.16 -1.82 -13.93
C MET A 65 16.07 -0.79 -14.16
N LYS A 66 15.47 -0.29 -13.08
CA LYS A 66 14.45 0.75 -13.18
C LYS A 66 15.14 2.04 -13.62
N VAL A 67 14.86 2.47 -14.85
CA VAL A 67 15.33 3.76 -15.36
C VAL A 67 14.83 4.86 -14.43
N GLN A 68 15.75 5.72 -13.98
CA GLN A 68 15.40 6.89 -13.18
C GLN A 68 14.52 7.81 -14.01
N ARG A 69 13.36 8.15 -13.45
CA ARG A 69 12.41 9.10 -14.05
C ARG A 69 12.22 10.25 -13.09
N ASP A 70 11.74 11.37 -13.62
CA ASP A 70 11.33 12.47 -12.77
C ASP A 70 10.15 12.04 -11.89
N SER A 71 10.45 11.79 -10.63
CA SER A 71 9.52 11.20 -9.66
C SER A 71 8.74 12.26 -8.91
N ILE A 72 8.96 13.54 -9.22
CA ILE A 72 8.40 14.66 -8.48
C ILE A 72 6.86 14.71 -8.53
N HIS A 73 6.29 14.24 -9.63
CA HIS A 73 4.84 14.12 -9.82
C HIS A 73 4.23 12.95 -9.03
N GLY A 74 5.06 12.05 -8.49
CA GLY A 74 4.63 11.04 -7.53
C GLY A 74 4.12 11.63 -6.22
N ILE A 75 4.50 12.87 -5.90
CA ILE A 75 3.85 13.67 -4.86
C ILE A 75 2.60 14.32 -5.45
N THR A 76 1.46 13.70 -5.14
CA THR A 76 0.17 14.08 -5.74
C THR A 76 -0.38 15.36 -5.11
N LYS A 77 -1.33 16.02 -5.80
CA LYS A 77 -2.07 17.15 -5.22
C LYS A 77 -2.79 16.76 -3.91
N GLY A 78 -3.16 15.49 -3.75
CA GLY A 78 -3.77 14.94 -2.55
C GLY A 78 -2.82 14.92 -1.35
N ASP A 79 -1.56 14.52 -1.56
CA ASP A 79 -0.51 14.53 -0.52
C ASP A 79 -0.26 15.93 0.02
N ILE A 80 -0.07 16.88 -0.90
CA ILE A 80 0.14 18.29 -0.58
C ILE A 80 -1.05 18.85 0.19
N ARG A 81 -2.28 18.52 -0.23
CA ARG A 81 -3.49 18.93 0.49
C ARG A 81 -3.50 18.36 1.91
N ARG A 82 -3.17 17.08 2.11
CA ARG A 82 -3.10 16.46 3.44
C ARG A 82 -2.10 17.16 4.35
N LEU A 83 -0.90 17.47 3.85
CA LEU A 83 0.12 18.23 4.60
C LEU A 83 -0.37 19.63 4.96
N ALA A 84 -0.90 20.38 3.99
CA ALA A 84 -1.40 21.73 4.21
C ALA A 84 -2.57 21.75 5.21
N ARG A 85 -3.48 20.76 5.16
CA ARG A 85 -4.55 20.64 6.16
C ARG A 85 -4.01 20.36 7.56
N ARG A 86 -2.99 19.50 7.70
CA ARG A 86 -2.32 19.28 8.99
C ARG A 86 -1.70 20.57 9.53
N GLY A 87 -1.22 21.44 8.65
CA GLY A 87 -0.74 22.78 8.98
C GLY A 87 -1.84 23.85 9.17
N GLY A 88 -3.12 23.49 9.19
CA GLY A 88 -4.22 24.44 9.42
C GLY A 88 -4.59 25.32 8.22
N VAL A 89 -4.06 25.04 7.02
CA VAL A 89 -4.32 25.85 5.83
C VAL A 89 -5.77 25.67 5.35
N LYS A 90 -6.55 26.76 5.25
CA LYS A 90 -7.98 26.74 4.89
C LYS A 90 -8.28 26.78 3.38
N ARG A 91 -7.48 27.47 2.58
CA ARG A 91 -7.60 27.56 1.11
C ARG A 91 -6.20 27.46 0.49
N ILE A 92 -6.10 26.79 -0.66
CA ILE A 92 -4.82 26.53 -1.33
C ILE A 92 -4.98 26.95 -2.79
N SER A 93 -4.12 27.86 -3.26
CA SER A 93 -4.07 28.28 -4.66
C SER A 93 -3.47 27.20 -5.56
N ALA A 94 -3.69 27.30 -6.87
CA ALA A 94 -3.20 26.31 -7.82
C ALA A 94 -1.66 26.30 -7.98
N ILE A 95 -1.02 27.47 -7.86
CA ILE A 95 0.43 27.63 -8.06
C ILE A 95 1.22 26.92 -6.95
N VAL A 96 0.69 26.88 -5.73
CA VAL A 96 1.35 26.26 -4.57
C VAL A 96 1.67 24.77 -4.78
N TYR A 97 0.95 24.05 -5.66
CA TYR A 97 1.25 22.64 -5.93
C TYR A 97 2.59 22.42 -6.64
N SER A 98 2.98 23.31 -7.57
CA SER A 98 4.30 23.23 -8.22
C SER A 98 5.40 23.73 -7.28
N ASP A 99 5.14 24.80 -6.54
CA ASP A 99 6.15 25.43 -5.68
C ASP A 99 6.56 24.49 -4.53
N ILE A 100 5.59 23.81 -3.91
CA ILE A 100 5.89 22.84 -2.85
C ILE A 100 6.73 21.67 -3.37
N ARG A 101 6.50 21.25 -4.62
CA ARG A 101 7.33 20.21 -5.24
C ARG A 101 8.77 20.68 -5.42
N GLN A 102 8.96 21.90 -5.92
CA GLN A 102 10.29 22.48 -6.04
C GLN A 102 10.97 22.60 -4.66
N ALA A 103 10.30 23.16 -3.67
CA ALA A 103 10.82 23.30 -2.32
C ALA A 103 11.18 21.93 -1.68
N LEU A 104 10.37 20.90 -1.91
CA LEU A 104 10.66 19.54 -1.44
C LEU A 104 11.94 18.99 -2.09
N ARG A 105 12.08 19.17 -3.41
CA ARG A 105 13.27 18.73 -4.14
C ARG A 105 14.53 19.44 -3.64
N GLU A 106 14.48 20.75 -3.46
CA GLU A 106 15.59 21.55 -2.95
C GLU A 106 16.00 21.12 -1.53
N ARG A 107 15.02 20.91 -0.64
CA ARG A 107 15.29 20.44 0.72
C ARG A 107 15.96 19.07 0.73
N LEU A 108 15.44 18.12 -0.05
CA LEU A 108 16.02 16.79 -0.14
C LEU A 108 17.42 16.81 -0.76
N ALA A 109 17.65 17.65 -1.78
CA ALA A 109 18.97 17.79 -2.39
C ALA A 109 20.02 18.29 -1.38
N ARG A 110 19.66 19.25 -0.52
CA ARG A 110 20.56 19.74 0.55
C ARG A 110 20.90 18.61 1.54
N ILE A 111 19.90 17.88 2.02
CA ILE A 111 20.09 16.78 2.98
C ILE A 111 20.93 15.65 2.35
N LEU A 112 20.65 15.25 1.11
CA LEU A 112 21.37 14.18 0.44
C LEU A 112 22.82 14.57 0.13
N LYS A 113 23.12 15.83 -0.19
CA LYS A 113 24.49 16.31 -0.37
C LYS A 113 25.32 16.10 0.91
N ASP A 114 24.73 16.42 2.05
CA ASP A 114 25.36 16.24 3.35
C ASP A 114 25.57 14.76 3.70
N ILE A 115 24.59 13.91 3.39
CA ILE A 115 24.68 12.46 3.58
C ILE A 115 25.78 11.85 2.70
N CYS A 116 25.84 12.22 1.41
CA CYS A 116 26.89 11.71 0.52
C CYS A 116 28.29 12.06 1.04
N ALA A 117 28.50 13.27 1.55
CA ALA A 117 29.80 13.67 2.13
C ALA A 117 30.22 12.77 3.31
N ILE A 118 29.28 12.36 4.17
CA ILE A 118 29.54 11.46 5.30
C ILE A 118 29.93 10.06 4.81
N ILE A 119 29.21 9.57 3.80
CA ILE A 119 29.43 8.24 3.22
C ILE A 119 30.79 8.17 2.51
N ASP A 120 31.12 9.21 1.74
CA ASP A 120 32.40 9.34 1.05
C ASP A 120 33.56 9.34 2.06
N SER A 121 33.43 10.06 3.19
CA SER A 121 34.43 10.02 4.26
C SER A 121 34.54 8.67 4.98
N SER A 122 33.48 7.85 4.94
CA SER A 122 33.44 6.54 5.59
C SER A 122 33.92 5.40 4.69
N GLY A 123 34.12 5.63 3.38
CA GLY A 123 34.44 4.58 2.40
C GLY A 123 33.34 3.52 2.20
N ARG A 124 32.10 3.80 2.66
CA ARG A 124 30.94 2.91 2.51
C ARG A 124 30.17 3.27 1.24
N GLN A 125 29.39 2.35 0.70
CA GLN A 125 28.47 2.63 -0.42
C GLN A 125 26.99 2.62 -0.01
N THR A 126 26.72 2.27 1.24
CA THR A 126 25.37 2.08 1.77
C THR A 126 25.07 3.16 2.79
N VAL A 127 23.99 3.90 2.57
CA VAL A 127 23.46 4.89 3.51
C VAL A 127 22.90 4.17 4.74
N ALA A 128 23.40 4.50 5.93
CA ALA A 128 22.83 4.02 7.19
C ALA A 128 21.89 5.05 7.82
N VAL A 129 21.02 4.59 8.72
CA VAL A 129 20.08 5.46 9.46
C VAL A 129 20.81 6.52 10.27
N THR A 130 21.95 6.15 10.87
CA THR A 130 22.82 7.05 11.64
C THR A 130 23.32 8.24 10.82
N ASP A 131 23.61 8.02 9.53
CA ASP A 131 24.12 9.07 8.64
C ASP A 131 23.03 10.14 8.39
N VAL A 132 21.77 9.70 8.26
CA VAL A 132 20.60 10.59 8.10
C VAL A 132 20.34 11.38 9.39
N VAL A 133 20.37 10.73 10.55
CA VAL A 133 20.17 11.38 11.86
C VAL A 133 21.23 12.45 12.08
N PHE A 134 22.50 12.13 11.81
CA PHE A 134 23.60 13.07 11.93
C PHE A 134 23.46 14.28 10.99
N ALA A 135 23.13 14.05 9.71
CA ALA A 135 22.93 15.14 8.75
C ALA A 135 21.78 16.07 9.18
N LEU A 136 20.68 15.50 9.68
CA LEU A 136 19.52 16.26 10.16
C LEU A 136 19.81 17.06 11.44
N GLN A 137 20.57 16.50 12.37
CA GLN A 137 21.02 17.20 13.59
C GLN A 137 21.87 18.41 13.23
N ARG A 138 22.81 18.28 12.28
CA ARG A 138 23.65 19.39 11.82
C ARG A 138 22.85 20.52 11.17
N LEU A 139 21.76 20.19 10.47
CA LEU A 139 20.84 21.17 9.86
C LEU A 139 19.85 21.79 10.86
N GLY A 140 19.94 21.45 12.16
CA GLY A 140 19.04 21.95 13.19
C GLY A 140 17.63 21.34 13.17
N ASN A 141 17.45 20.20 12.48
CA ASN A 141 16.17 19.50 12.37
C ASN A 141 16.27 18.05 12.90
N PRO A 142 16.60 17.84 14.19
CA PRO A 142 16.81 16.51 14.74
C PRO A 142 15.55 15.64 14.65
N ILE A 143 15.75 14.35 14.34
CA ILE A 143 14.69 13.34 14.31
C ILE A 143 14.95 12.28 15.38
N TYR A 144 13.93 11.94 16.16
CA TYR A 144 14.03 11.02 17.31
C TYR A 144 13.39 9.66 17.00
N GLY A 145 13.75 8.64 17.78
CA GLY A 145 13.18 7.29 17.67
C GLY A 145 13.90 6.38 16.66
N PHE A 146 15.01 6.83 16.09
CA PHE A 146 15.83 6.10 15.11
C PHE A 146 17.18 5.67 15.67
N GLU A 147 17.39 5.79 16.98
CA GLU A 147 18.62 5.35 17.63
C GLU A 147 18.74 3.82 17.62
N PRO A 148 19.96 3.26 17.54
CA PRO A 148 20.20 1.82 17.54
C PRO A 148 19.68 1.09 18.80
N SER A 149 19.43 1.82 19.89
CA SER A 149 18.83 1.30 21.13
C SER A 149 17.35 0.94 20.95
N PHE A 150 16.59 1.71 20.16
CA PHE A 150 15.16 1.47 19.95
C PHE A 150 14.86 0.31 18.98
N LEU A 151 15.78 0.02 18.05
CA LEU A 151 15.60 -1.05 17.06
C LEU A 151 15.80 -2.47 17.63
N ARG A 152 16.48 -2.59 18.78
CA ARG A 152 16.81 -3.90 19.40
C ARG A 152 15.75 -4.43 20.37
N GLN A 153 14.69 -3.67 20.65
CA GLN A 153 13.64 -4.04 21.62
C GLN A 153 12.35 -4.59 20.96
N ARG A 154 12.44 -5.23 19.79
CA ARG A 154 11.30 -5.88 19.13
C ARG A 154 11.50 -7.37 18.96
#